data_AF-A0A3N5MIJ9-F1
#
_entry.id   AF-A0A3N5MIJ9-F1
#
_cell.length_a   1.000
_cell.length_b   1.000
_cell.length_c   1.000
_cell.angle_alpha   90.00
_cell.angle_beta   90.00
_cell.angle_gamma   90.00
#
_symmetry.space_group_name_H-M   'P 1'
#
loop_
_entity.id
_entity.type
_entity.pdbx_description
1 polymer ?
#
loop_
_entity_poly.entity_id
_entity_poly.type
_entity_poly.pdbx_seq_one_letter_code
_entity_poly.pdbx_strand_id
1 'polypeptide(L)'
;NLKNQGQIANLPQGAVVETNAYFCQNEIRPLSAGSLPAELAPLIARHSANQEMIVEAALTHDKDLAFQAIYNDPSNSLTIDQAWDMFNEMLQAGREEFTF
;
A
#
# COMPACT_ATOMS: atom_id res chain seq x y z
N ASN A 1 9.62 -8.47 -3.82
CA ASN A 1 8.55 -8.28 -2.82
C ASN A 1 8.11 -9.61 -2.24
N LEU A 2 8.13 -9.71 -0.92
CA LEU A 2 7.71 -10.91 -0.17
C LEU A 2 6.85 -10.48 1.02
N LYS A 3 6.01 -11.38 1.53
CA LYS A 3 5.27 -11.15 2.78
C LYS A 3 6.24 -10.99 3.93
N ASN A 4 6.11 -9.91 4.69
CA ASN A 4 6.88 -9.65 5.88
C ASN A 4 6.71 -10.81 6.87
N GLN A 5 7.81 -11.47 7.16
CA GLN A 5 7.92 -12.54 8.14
C GLN A 5 8.97 -12.20 9.22
N GLY A 6 9.21 -10.90 9.44
CA GLY A 6 10.32 -10.37 10.26
C GLY A 6 11.45 -9.72 9.44
N GLN A 7 11.20 -9.46 8.16
CA GLN A 7 12.09 -8.69 7.30
C GLN A 7 12.23 -7.25 7.80
N ILE A 8 11.10 -6.64 8.18
CA ILE A 8 11.03 -5.35 8.83
C ILE A 8 10.29 -5.54 10.15
N ALA A 9 11.02 -5.44 11.27
CA ALA A 9 10.56 -5.91 12.58
C ALA A 9 9.40 -5.09 13.17
N ASN A 10 9.32 -3.80 12.82
CA ASN A 10 8.30 -2.87 13.29
C ASN A 10 7.24 -2.52 12.24
N LEU A 11 7.07 -3.36 11.20
CA LEU A 11 5.92 -3.31 10.30
C LEU A 11 4.99 -4.51 10.52
N PRO A 12 3.71 -4.43 10.12
CA PRO A 12 2.78 -5.55 10.26
C PRO A 12 3.32 -6.83 9.61
N GLN A 13 3.09 -7.96 10.27
CA GLN A 13 3.37 -9.27 9.67
C GLN A 13 2.39 -9.54 8.54
N GLY A 14 2.86 -10.18 7.47
CA GLY A 14 2.07 -10.46 6.28
C GLY A 14 2.03 -9.31 5.26
N ALA A 15 2.27 -8.06 5.68
CA ALA A 15 2.39 -6.93 4.76
C ALA A 15 3.47 -7.20 3.71
N VAL A 16 3.21 -6.86 2.45
CA VAL A 16 4.19 -7.07 1.38
C VAL A 16 5.31 -6.03 1.52
N VAL A 17 6.54 -6.50 1.67
CA VAL A 17 7.73 -5.64 1.83
C VAL A 17 8.80 -5.94 0.78
N GLU A 18 9.62 -4.93 0.52
CA GLU A 18 10.81 -5.01 -0.32
C GLU A 18 12.06 -4.92 0.55
N THR A 19 12.80 -6.02 0.65
CA THR A 19 14.07 -6.07 1.38
C THR A 19 15.09 -6.85 0.58
N ASN A 20 16.36 -6.76 0.97
CA ASN A 20 17.41 -7.61 0.42
C ASN A 20 17.05 -9.09 0.60
N ALA A 21 17.47 -9.91 -0.36
CA ALA A 21 17.25 -11.34 -0.36
C ALA A 21 18.46 -12.08 -0.97
N TYR A 22 18.71 -13.28 -0.49
CA TYR A 22 19.65 -14.22 -1.09
C TYR A 22 18.92 -15.13 -2.08
N PHE A 23 19.47 -15.27 -3.28
CA PHE A 23 18.90 -16.10 -4.34
C PHE A 23 19.70 -17.40 -4.47
N CYS A 24 19.00 -18.53 -4.46
CA CYS A 24 19.56 -19.83 -4.79
C CYS A 24 18.62 -20.64 -5.67
N GLN A 25 19.07 -21.81 -6.14
CA GLN A 25 18.28 -22.64 -7.03
C GLN A 25 16.92 -22.96 -6.39
N ASN A 26 15.84 -22.51 -7.05
CA ASN A 26 14.44 -22.68 -6.63
C ASN A 26 14.06 -22.04 -5.28
N GLU A 27 14.82 -21.07 -4.79
CA GLU A 27 14.53 -20.45 -3.49
C GLU A 27 14.98 -18.98 -3.43
N ILE A 28 14.13 -18.15 -2.81
CA ILE A 28 14.44 -16.76 -2.45
C ILE A 28 14.37 -16.66 -0.93
N ARG A 29 15.50 -16.35 -0.30
CA ARG A 29 15.61 -16.21 1.15
C ARG A 29 15.62 -14.73 1.53
N PRO A 30 14.54 -14.18 2.11
CA PRO A 30 14.54 -12.80 2.56
C PRO A 30 15.57 -12.59 3.68
N LEU A 31 16.25 -11.44 3.66
CA LEU A 31 17.13 -11.01 4.73
C LEU A 31 16.40 -10.02 5.65
N SER A 32 16.61 -10.13 6.96
CA SER A 32 16.06 -9.20 7.92
C SER A 32 16.85 -7.89 7.90
N ALA A 33 16.15 -6.78 7.67
CA ALA A 33 16.67 -5.42 7.73
C ALA A 33 16.58 -4.81 9.14
N GLY A 34 15.92 -5.49 10.08
CA GLY A 34 15.66 -4.98 11.42
C GLY A 34 14.48 -4.00 11.45
N SER A 35 14.49 -3.06 12.40
CA SER A 35 13.45 -2.04 12.53
C SER A 35 13.75 -0.84 11.64
N LEU A 36 12.72 -0.26 11.04
CA LEU A 36 12.79 1.08 10.45
C LEU A 36 13.18 2.11 11.53
N PRO A 37 13.95 3.15 11.18
CA PRO A 37 14.16 4.31 12.04
C PRO A 37 12.83 4.90 12.52
N ALA A 38 12.78 5.36 13.76
CA ALA A 38 11.55 5.82 14.40
C ALA A 38 10.92 7.02 13.68
N GLU A 39 11.73 7.84 13.02
CA GLU A 39 11.33 9.01 12.24
C GLU A 39 10.63 8.62 10.94
N LEU A 40 10.95 7.44 10.38
CA LEU A 40 10.40 6.96 9.11
C LEU A 40 9.23 5.99 9.30
N ALA A 41 9.19 5.29 10.45
CA ALA A 41 8.17 4.27 10.71
C ALA A 41 6.72 4.77 10.52
N PRO A 42 6.33 5.99 10.97
CA PRO A 42 4.96 6.49 10.76
C PRO A 42 4.61 6.71 9.28
N LEU A 43 5.56 7.21 8.49
CA LEU A 43 5.36 7.45 7.06
C LEU A 43 5.12 6.13 6.32
N ILE A 44 5.98 5.13 6.57
CA ILE A 44 5.86 3.81 5.93
C ILE A 44 4.62 3.06 6.41
N ALA A 45 4.26 3.16 7.70
CA ALA A 45 3.05 2.56 8.23
C ALA A 45 1.78 3.10 7.55
N ARG A 46 1.72 4.41 7.27
CA ARG A 46 0.61 5.03 6.53
C ARG A 46 0.49 4.48 5.11
N HIS A 47 1.60 4.37 4.38
CA HIS A 47 1.59 3.76 3.05
C HIS A 47 1.17 2.28 3.09
N SER A 48 1.68 1.51 4.05
CA SER A 48 1.29 0.10 4.23
C SER A 48 -0.20 -0.04 4.50
N ALA A 49 -0.78 0.81 5.35
CA ALA A 49 -2.22 0.80 5.63
C ALA A 49 -3.06 1.16 4.41
N ASN A 50 -2.66 2.18 3.65
CA ASN A 50 -3.35 2.57 2.43
C ASN A 50 -3.34 1.45 1.38
N GLN A 51 -2.23 0.72 1.25
CA GLN A 51 -2.13 -0.41 0.32
C GLN A 51 -3.09 -1.55 0.70
N GLU A 52 -3.18 -1.89 1.98
CA GLU A 52 -4.16 -2.90 2.46
C GLU A 52 -5.60 -2.42 2.21
N MET A 53 -5.91 -1.15 2.47
CA MET A 53 -7.22 -0.56 2.18
C MET A 53 -7.58 -0.61 0.70
N ILE A 54 -6.62 -0.36 -0.21
CA ILE A 54 -6.84 -0.45 -1.66
C ILE A 54 -7.16 -1.90 -2.07
N VAL A 55 -6.43 -2.88 -1.52
CA VAL A 55 -6.69 -4.30 -1.78
C VAL A 55 -8.07 -4.68 -1.26
N GLU A 56 -8.42 -4.28 -0.04
CA GLU A 56 -9.73 -4.54 0.55
C GLU A 56 -10.84 -3.92 -0.32
N ALA A 57 -10.72 -2.64 -0.67
CA ALA A 57 -11.67 -1.92 -1.52
C ALA A 57 -11.87 -2.61 -2.88
N ALA A 58 -10.80 -3.13 -3.48
CA ALA A 58 -10.88 -3.87 -4.73
C ALA A 58 -11.59 -5.23 -4.57
N LEU A 59 -11.36 -5.94 -3.46
CA LEU A 59 -11.99 -7.23 -3.18
C LEU A 59 -13.47 -7.10 -2.79
N THR A 60 -13.84 -6.02 -2.10
CA THR A 60 -15.20 -5.76 -1.62
C THR A 60 -16.01 -4.86 -2.53
N HIS A 61 -15.40 -4.34 -3.60
CA HIS A 61 -15.98 -3.30 -4.47
C HIS A 61 -16.41 -2.04 -3.68
N ASP A 62 -15.68 -1.69 -2.62
CA ASP A 62 -15.95 -0.52 -1.79
C ASP A 62 -15.22 0.73 -2.32
N LYS A 63 -15.95 1.52 -3.11
CA LYS A 63 -15.45 2.77 -3.69
C LYS A 63 -15.06 3.81 -2.62
N ASP A 64 -15.77 3.87 -1.51
CA ASP A 64 -15.51 4.87 -0.47
C ASP A 64 -14.22 4.52 0.27
N LEU A 65 -13.96 3.23 0.51
CA LEU A 65 -12.70 2.75 1.07
C LEU A 65 -11.52 3.01 0.13
N ALA A 66 -11.70 2.84 -1.18
CA ALA A 66 -10.69 3.21 -2.18
C ALA A 66 -10.38 4.72 -2.13
N PHE A 67 -11.41 5.56 -2.07
CA PHE A 67 -11.21 7.02 -1.95
C PHE A 67 -10.49 7.39 -0.65
N GLN A 68 -10.86 6.78 0.47
CA GLN A 68 -10.19 7.02 1.76
C GLN A 68 -8.68 6.71 1.66
N ALA A 69 -8.31 5.63 0.98
CA ALA A 69 -6.90 5.26 0.79
C ALA A 69 -6.14 6.30 -0.04
N ILE A 70 -6.74 6.75 -1.15
CA ILE A 70 -6.16 7.77 -2.05
C ILE A 70 -6.04 9.12 -1.33
N TYR A 71 -7.10 9.57 -0.67
CA TYR A 71 -7.11 10.83 0.05
C TYR A 71 -6.10 10.83 1.20
N ASN A 72 -5.94 9.68 1.87
CA ASN A 72 -4.97 9.48 2.93
C ASN A 72 -3.53 9.26 2.42
N ASP A 73 -3.22 9.38 1.13
CA ASP A 73 -1.83 9.29 0.70
C ASP A 73 -1.03 10.55 1.13
N PRO A 74 0.18 10.41 1.73
CA PRO A 74 1.03 11.55 2.10
C PRO A 74 1.41 12.49 0.95
N SER A 75 1.36 12.03 -0.29
CA SER A 75 1.63 12.85 -1.47
C SER A 75 0.42 13.67 -1.93
N ASN A 76 -0.78 13.40 -1.41
CA ASN A 76 -1.96 14.15 -1.74
C ASN A 76 -1.94 15.53 -1.05
N SER A 77 -1.94 16.59 -1.85
CA SER A 77 -2.02 17.98 -1.39
C SER A 77 -3.35 18.65 -1.71
N LEU A 78 -4.33 17.91 -2.23
CA LEU A 78 -5.62 18.45 -2.68
C LEU A 78 -6.59 18.61 -1.51
N THR A 79 -7.52 19.55 -1.66
CA THR A 79 -8.72 19.59 -0.80
C THR A 79 -9.57 18.33 -1.04
N ILE A 80 -10.47 18.02 -0.09
CA ILE A 80 -11.30 16.80 -0.19
C ILE A 80 -12.15 16.79 -1.47
N ASP A 81 -12.74 17.93 -1.85
CA ASP A 81 -13.57 18.05 -3.05
C ASP A 81 -12.74 17.84 -4.32
N GLN A 82 -11.56 18.46 -4.41
CA GLN A 82 -10.64 18.28 -5.54
C GLN A 82 -10.12 16.84 -5.65
N ALA A 83 -9.79 16.21 -4.53
CA ALA A 83 -9.35 14.81 -4.51
C ALA A 83 -10.49 13.88 -4.94
N TRP A 84 -11.73 14.17 -4.54
CA TRP A 84 -12.91 13.42 -4.95
C TRP A 84 -13.17 13.53 -6.45
N ASP A 85 -13.09 14.74 -7.01
CA ASP A 85 -13.22 14.96 -8.45
C ASP A 85 -12.14 14.20 -9.23
N MET A 86 -10.87 14.34 -8.83
CA MET A 86 -9.75 13.61 -9.42
C MET A 86 -9.96 12.08 -9.34
N PHE A 87 -10.39 11.56 -8.20
CA PHE A 87 -10.66 10.13 -8.02
C PHE A 87 -11.75 9.62 -8.97
N ASN A 88 -12.83 10.39 -9.14
CA ASN A 88 -13.89 10.02 -10.10
C ASN A 88 -13.43 10.08 -11.55
N GLU A 89 -12.57 11.04 -11.91
CA GLU A 89 -11.93 11.09 -13.23
C GLU A 89 -11.06 9.87 -13.49
N MET A 90 -10.27 9.44 -12.49
CA MET A 90 -9.47 8.21 -12.58
C MET A 90 -10.34 6.97 -12.79
N LEU A 91 -11.43 6.82 -12.04
CA LEU A 91 -12.37 5.71 -12.20
C LEU A 91 -13.05 5.71 -13.58
N GLN A 92 -13.42 6.88 -14.07
CA GLN A 92 -14.02 7.02 -15.40
C GLN A 92 -13.04 6.63 -16.50
N ALA A 93 -11.78 7.07 -16.39
CA ALA A 93 -10.73 6.72 -17.34
C ALA A 93 -10.38 5.23 -17.31
N GLY A 94 -10.44 4.60 -16.13
CA GLY A 94 -10.14 3.18 -15.93
C GLY A 94 -11.30 2.21 -16.14
N ARG A 95 -12.46 2.66 -16.63
CA ARG A 95 -13.69 1.83 -16.72
C ARG A 95 -13.56 0.54 -17.52
N GLU A 96 -12.65 0.47 -18.49
CA GLU A 96 -12.40 -0.75 -19.26
C GLU A 96 -11.58 -1.79 -18.49
N GLU A 97 -10.87 -1.36 -17.44
CA GLU A 97 -9.99 -2.20 -16.61
C GLU A 97 -10.57 -2.50 -15.22
N PHE A 98 -11.40 -1.60 -14.68
CA PHE A 98 -11.95 -1.70 -13.33
C PHE A 98 -13.48 -1.64 -13.35
N THR A 99 -14.11 -2.67 -12.77
CA THR A 99 -15.54 -2.69 -12.46
C THR A 99 -15.71 -2.60 -10.95
N PHE A 100 -16.23 -1.46 -10.50
CA PHE A 100 -16.81 -1.31 -9.16
C PHE A 100 -18.32 -1.48 -9.26
#